data_AF-A0A497XN54-F1
#
_entry.id   AF-A0A497XN54-F1
#
_cell.length_a   1.000
_cell.length_b   1.000
_cell.length_c   1.000
_cell.angle_alpha   90.00
_cell.angle_beta   90.00
_cell.angle_gamma   90.00
#
_symmetry.space_group_name_H-M   'P 1'
#
loop_
_entity.id
_entity.type
_entity.pdbx_description
1 polymer ?
#
loop_
_entity_poly.entity_id
_entity_poly.type
_entity_poly.pdbx_seq_one_letter_code
_entity_poly.pdbx_strand_id
1 'polypeptide(L)'
;MITIEYFKLQAKNLHKDFKTQKSYFDPLLSRKLYGYAPKFFDVDALVTDFDIDEDDFTLMNAQHIIAKLVGFKKWTEMLKASPEGLELAKLLFDNMHKIRNEEWEYYIMDIENENDVELSDEDKLDIFKKVYSDVDGHDSASYDYRLTRYERSPNDDEITKPKNMDANVQISALPLVGADRKEFIEAANEKFEDLIRTMNPKHPELVRQKWNPEQYIDEVLKADMLPIEREYALSLVSAFLVHLFIDLDTEASNEAVHLN
;
A
#
# COMPACT_ATOMS: atom_id res chain seq x y z
N MET A 1 -21.31 -21.46 -12.19
CA MET A 1 -20.03 -21.99 -12.69
C MET A 1 -19.13 -20.81 -12.99
N ILE A 2 -18.05 -20.66 -12.21
CA ILE A 2 -17.05 -19.63 -12.46
C ILE A 2 -16.26 -20.05 -13.69
N THR A 3 -15.99 -19.09 -14.57
CA THR A 3 -15.29 -19.35 -15.82
C THR A 3 -14.03 -18.52 -15.90
N ILE A 4 -13.08 -19.01 -16.67
CA ILE A 4 -11.84 -18.30 -17.00
C ILE A 4 -12.09 -16.88 -17.57
N GLU A 5 -13.29 -16.60 -18.08
CA GLU A 5 -13.70 -15.28 -18.57
C GLU A 5 -13.69 -14.21 -17.48
N TYR A 6 -13.98 -14.58 -16.22
CA TYR A 6 -13.87 -13.67 -15.09
C TYR A 6 -12.44 -13.10 -14.98
N PHE A 7 -11.45 -13.98 -15.00
CA PHE A 7 -10.05 -13.58 -14.87
C PHE A 7 -9.51 -12.90 -16.12
N LYS A 8 -10.01 -13.27 -17.31
CA LYS A 8 -9.72 -12.51 -18.54
C LYS A 8 -10.22 -11.08 -18.43
N LEU A 9 -11.37 -10.84 -17.80
CA LEU A 9 -11.88 -9.50 -17.54
C LEU A 9 -10.97 -8.76 -16.55
N GLN A 10 -10.54 -9.41 -15.45
CA GLN A 10 -9.62 -8.78 -14.50
C GLN A 10 -8.28 -8.41 -15.13
N ALA A 11 -7.71 -9.28 -15.97
CA ALA A 11 -6.48 -8.97 -16.70
C ALA A 11 -6.65 -7.79 -17.68
N LYS A 12 -7.82 -7.68 -18.33
CA LYS A 12 -8.14 -6.53 -19.19
C LYS A 12 -8.29 -5.24 -18.37
N ASN A 13 -8.88 -5.31 -17.18
CA ASN A 13 -9.02 -4.17 -16.28
C ASN A 13 -7.64 -3.68 -15.81
N LEU A 14 -6.77 -4.60 -15.35
CA LEU A 14 -5.41 -4.28 -14.95
C LEU A 14 -4.61 -3.65 -16.10
N HIS A 15 -4.65 -4.26 -17.28
CA HIS A 15 -3.99 -3.71 -18.46
C HIS A 15 -4.55 -2.34 -18.88
N LYS A 16 -5.85 -2.09 -18.65
CA LYS A 16 -6.45 -0.78 -18.88
C LYS A 16 -5.95 0.27 -17.89
N ASP A 17 -5.76 -0.09 -16.63
CA ASP A 17 -5.19 0.80 -15.61
C ASP A 17 -3.73 1.11 -15.92
N PHE A 18 -2.92 0.12 -16.29
CA PHE A 18 -1.55 0.34 -16.74
C PHE A 18 -1.47 1.29 -17.95
N LYS A 19 -2.43 1.26 -18.88
CA LYS A 19 -2.47 2.20 -20.02
C LYS A 19 -2.70 3.66 -19.63
N THR A 20 -3.04 3.94 -18.38
CA THR A 20 -3.12 5.32 -17.88
C THR A 20 -1.76 5.92 -17.55
N GLN A 21 -0.68 5.12 -17.67
CA GLN A 21 0.70 5.51 -17.43
C GLN A 21 1.04 6.86 -18.06
N LYS A 22 1.58 7.74 -17.22
CA LYS A 22 2.19 9.00 -17.63
C LYS A 22 3.59 9.05 -17.04
N SER A 23 4.56 9.31 -17.88
CA SER A 23 5.91 9.55 -17.40
C SER A 23 6.06 10.96 -16.86
N TYR A 24 6.80 11.09 -15.77
CA TYR A 24 7.30 12.35 -15.28
C TYR A 24 8.79 12.20 -14.95
N PHE A 25 9.51 13.31 -14.91
CA PHE A 25 10.89 13.31 -14.47
C PHE A 25 10.92 13.61 -12.98
N ASP A 26 11.59 12.76 -12.21
CA ASP A 26 11.86 12.99 -10.80
C ASP A 26 13.26 13.62 -10.65
N PRO A 27 13.35 14.90 -10.25
CA PRO A 27 14.64 15.58 -10.11
C PRO A 27 15.51 15.02 -8.98
N LEU A 28 14.90 14.46 -7.91
CA LEU A 28 15.62 13.91 -6.76
C LEU A 28 16.30 12.59 -7.12
N LEU A 29 15.60 11.74 -7.86
CA LEU A 29 16.14 10.46 -8.34
C LEU A 29 16.88 10.60 -9.67
N SER A 30 16.87 11.80 -10.28
CA SER A 30 17.45 12.10 -11.59
C SER A 30 17.06 11.06 -12.66
N ARG A 31 15.84 10.54 -12.58
CA ARG A 31 15.33 9.50 -13.49
C ARG A 31 13.88 9.77 -13.85
N LYS A 32 13.47 9.18 -14.98
CA LYS A 32 12.07 9.13 -15.40
C LYS A 32 11.34 8.12 -14.50
N LEU A 33 10.22 8.55 -13.94
CA LEU A 33 9.29 7.71 -13.20
C LEU A 33 7.95 7.66 -13.95
N TYR A 34 7.10 6.74 -13.52
CA TYR A 34 5.75 6.56 -14.02
C TYR A 34 4.73 6.86 -12.93
N GLY A 35 3.61 7.43 -13.35
CA GLY A 35 2.43 7.62 -12.51
C GLY A 35 1.19 7.16 -13.26
N TYR A 36 0.20 6.72 -12.49
CA TYR A 36 -1.00 6.07 -13.02
C TYR A 36 -2.27 6.79 -12.53
N ALA A 37 -3.37 6.63 -13.27
CA ALA A 37 -4.70 7.03 -12.85
C ALA A 37 -5.65 5.81 -12.88
N PRO A 38 -5.37 4.78 -12.06
CA PRO A 38 -6.05 3.50 -12.16
C PRO A 38 -7.47 3.57 -11.63
N LYS A 39 -8.31 2.61 -12.05
CA LYS A 39 -9.71 2.50 -11.63
C LYS A 39 -10.02 1.21 -10.89
N PHE A 40 -9.27 0.14 -11.14
CA PHE A 40 -9.55 -1.21 -10.68
C PHE A 40 -8.46 -1.76 -9.77
N PHE A 41 -7.19 -1.39 -9.99
CA PHE A 41 -6.05 -1.91 -9.24
C PHE A 41 -5.10 -0.82 -8.77
N ASP A 42 -4.49 -1.01 -7.61
CA ASP A 42 -3.32 -0.21 -7.22
C ASP A 42 -2.12 -0.65 -8.06
N VAL A 43 -1.84 0.13 -9.11
CA VAL A 43 -0.80 -0.20 -10.08
C VAL A 43 0.59 0.01 -9.49
N ASP A 44 0.79 1.04 -8.67
CA ASP A 44 2.10 1.35 -8.08
C ASP A 44 2.56 0.25 -7.13
N ALA A 45 1.64 -0.27 -6.31
CA ALA A 45 1.89 -1.43 -5.45
C ALA A 45 2.21 -2.69 -6.27
N LEU A 46 1.43 -2.95 -7.35
CA LEU A 46 1.68 -4.10 -8.22
C LEU A 46 3.02 -4.01 -8.94
N VAL A 47 3.42 -2.83 -9.40
CA VAL A 47 4.72 -2.62 -10.06
C VAL A 47 5.85 -3.00 -9.11
N THR A 48 5.77 -2.51 -7.87
CA THR A 48 6.79 -2.74 -6.84
C THR A 48 6.88 -4.21 -6.46
N ASP A 49 5.74 -4.84 -6.14
CA ASP A 49 5.72 -6.19 -5.57
C ASP A 49 6.00 -7.29 -6.61
N PHE A 50 5.70 -7.03 -7.88
CA PHE A 50 5.90 -8.00 -8.96
C PHE A 50 7.07 -7.69 -9.88
N ASP A 51 7.88 -6.68 -9.57
CA ASP A 51 9.03 -6.22 -10.37
C ASP A 51 8.65 -6.04 -11.85
N ILE A 52 7.59 -5.27 -12.08
CA ILE A 52 7.00 -5.13 -13.40
C ILE A 52 7.86 -4.19 -14.26
N ASP A 53 8.24 -4.65 -15.44
CA ASP A 53 8.80 -3.78 -16.48
C ASP A 53 7.70 -2.85 -17.02
N GLU A 54 7.72 -1.61 -16.52
CA GLU A 54 6.77 -0.56 -16.85
C GLU A 54 6.90 -0.07 -18.30
N ASP A 55 8.03 -0.30 -18.98
CA ASP A 55 8.26 0.11 -20.37
C ASP A 55 7.67 -0.87 -21.39
N ASP A 56 7.51 -2.16 -21.04
CA ASP A 56 7.01 -3.22 -21.92
C ASP A 56 5.82 -3.99 -21.30
N PHE A 57 4.87 -3.27 -20.70
CA PHE A 57 3.71 -3.91 -20.08
C PHE A 57 2.62 -4.30 -21.09
N THR A 58 2.48 -5.61 -21.33
CA THR A 58 1.48 -6.18 -22.26
C THR A 58 0.25 -6.78 -21.55
N LEU A 59 -0.81 -7.07 -22.32
CA LEU A 59 -1.95 -7.84 -21.80
C LEU A 59 -1.54 -9.23 -21.29
N MET A 60 -0.53 -9.85 -21.89
CA MET A 60 -0.02 -11.15 -21.44
C MET A 60 0.62 -11.00 -20.05
N ASN A 61 1.36 -9.91 -19.81
CA ASN A 61 1.93 -9.60 -18.50
C ASN A 61 0.80 -9.46 -17.47
N ALA A 62 -0.25 -8.68 -17.78
CA ALA A 62 -1.41 -8.54 -16.90
C ALA A 62 -2.09 -9.89 -16.60
N GLN A 63 -2.22 -10.77 -17.58
CA GLN A 63 -2.73 -12.14 -17.36
C GLN A 63 -1.86 -12.95 -16.40
N HIS A 64 -0.53 -12.86 -16.52
CA HIS A 64 0.40 -13.51 -15.60
C HIS A 64 0.31 -12.96 -14.18
N ILE A 65 0.17 -11.64 -14.02
CA ILE A 65 -0.03 -11.02 -12.70
C ILE A 65 -1.33 -11.51 -12.06
N ILE A 66 -2.45 -11.50 -12.80
CA ILE A 66 -3.72 -12.04 -12.27
C ILE A 66 -3.60 -13.51 -11.87
N ALA A 67 -2.88 -14.34 -12.63
CA ALA A 67 -2.65 -15.73 -12.27
C ALA A 67 -1.89 -15.86 -10.93
N LYS A 68 -0.82 -15.06 -10.75
CA LYS A 68 -0.03 -15.05 -9.51
C LYS A 68 -0.84 -14.57 -8.30
N LEU A 69 -1.68 -13.56 -8.48
CA LEU A 69 -2.53 -13.04 -7.40
C LEU A 69 -3.52 -14.07 -6.86
N VAL A 70 -3.83 -15.12 -7.63
CA VAL A 70 -4.87 -16.10 -7.29
C VAL A 70 -4.33 -17.52 -7.12
N GLY A 71 -3.02 -17.66 -6.89
CA GLY A 71 -2.41 -18.94 -6.53
C GLY A 71 -1.82 -19.75 -7.68
N PHE A 72 -1.73 -19.21 -8.90
CA PHE A 72 -1.10 -19.90 -10.03
C PHE A 72 0.23 -19.28 -10.43
N LYS A 73 1.21 -20.11 -10.78
CA LYS A 73 2.54 -19.63 -11.22
C LYS A 73 2.48 -18.87 -12.54
N LYS A 74 1.56 -19.26 -13.43
CA LYS A 74 1.40 -18.67 -14.76
C LYS A 74 0.00 -18.84 -15.32
N TRP A 75 -0.39 -17.93 -16.22
CA TRP A 75 -1.70 -17.95 -16.88
C TRP A 75 -2.03 -19.27 -17.59
N THR A 76 -1.05 -19.90 -18.25
CA THR A 76 -1.28 -21.16 -19.00
C THR A 76 -1.58 -22.37 -18.12
N GLU A 77 -1.19 -22.33 -16.85
CA GLU A 77 -1.53 -23.34 -15.85
C GLU A 77 -2.97 -23.16 -15.39
N MET A 78 -3.33 -21.92 -15.05
CA MET A 78 -4.69 -21.52 -14.72
C MET A 78 -5.72 -21.84 -15.83
N LEU A 79 -5.34 -21.73 -17.11
CA LEU A 79 -6.20 -22.13 -18.23
C LEU A 79 -6.60 -23.62 -18.21
N LYS A 80 -5.82 -24.46 -17.52
CA LYS A 80 -6.02 -25.92 -17.40
C LYS A 80 -6.53 -26.33 -16.02
N ALA A 81 -6.76 -25.38 -15.14
CA ALA A 81 -7.22 -25.64 -13.78
C ALA A 81 -8.60 -26.32 -13.78
N SER A 82 -8.84 -27.10 -12.74
CA SER A 82 -10.14 -27.70 -12.46
C SER A 82 -11.20 -26.60 -12.21
N PRO A 83 -12.50 -26.91 -12.37
CA PRO A 83 -13.57 -26.01 -11.96
C PRO A 83 -13.44 -25.56 -10.50
N GLU A 84 -13.05 -26.47 -9.61
CA GLU A 84 -12.86 -26.25 -8.18
C GLU A 84 -11.67 -25.31 -7.93
N GLY A 85 -10.55 -25.53 -8.63
CA GLY A 85 -9.38 -24.64 -8.57
C GLY A 85 -9.67 -23.23 -9.08
N LEU A 86 -10.49 -23.09 -10.15
CA LEU A 86 -10.94 -21.78 -10.63
C LEU A 86 -11.91 -21.09 -9.67
N GLU A 87 -12.72 -21.87 -8.94
CA GLU A 87 -13.60 -21.34 -7.90
C GLU A 87 -12.81 -20.87 -6.68
N LEU A 88 -11.84 -21.66 -6.21
CA LEU A 88 -10.91 -21.27 -5.14
C LEU A 88 -10.14 -20.00 -5.52
N ALA A 89 -9.58 -19.94 -6.73
CA ALA A 89 -8.88 -18.76 -7.23
C ALA A 89 -9.75 -17.49 -7.21
N LYS A 90 -11.06 -17.63 -7.49
CA LYS A 90 -11.98 -16.49 -7.42
C LYS A 90 -12.21 -16.09 -5.97
N LEU A 91 -12.37 -17.05 -5.06
CA LEU A 91 -12.54 -16.75 -3.64
C LEU A 91 -11.29 -16.07 -3.07
N LEU A 92 -10.09 -16.51 -3.42
CA LEU A 92 -8.83 -15.84 -3.07
C LEU A 92 -8.80 -14.40 -3.60
N PHE A 93 -9.16 -14.20 -4.87
CA PHE A 93 -9.21 -12.87 -5.44
C PHE A 93 -10.24 -11.96 -4.75
N ASP A 94 -11.41 -12.50 -4.44
CA ASP A 94 -12.52 -11.74 -3.86
C ASP A 94 -12.26 -11.39 -2.39
N ASN A 95 -11.53 -12.25 -1.68
CA ASN A 95 -11.19 -12.14 -0.27
C ASN A 95 -9.73 -11.71 -0.03
N MET A 96 -9.11 -11.02 -1.00
CA MET A 96 -7.71 -10.58 -0.89
C MET A 96 -7.44 -9.70 0.35
N HIS A 97 -8.44 -8.92 0.78
CA HIS A 97 -8.45 -8.18 2.05
C HIS A 97 -8.41 -9.05 3.32
N LYS A 98 -8.84 -10.32 3.26
CA LYS A 98 -8.83 -11.24 4.41
C LYS A 98 -7.55 -12.06 4.46
N ILE A 99 -7.08 -12.51 3.31
CA ILE A 99 -5.91 -13.37 3.18
C ILE A 99 -5.33 -13.28 1.78
N ARG A 100 -4.00 -13.12 1.70
CA ARG A 100 -3.29 -13.20 0.43
C ARG A 100 -3.01 -14.63 0.01
N ASN A 101 -2.81 -14.82 -1.30
CA ASN A 101 -2.37 -16.09 -1.86
C ASN A 101 -1.19 -16.69 -1.09
N GLU A 102 -0.15 -15.90 -0.81
CA GLU A 102 1.08 -16.39 -0.19
C GLU A 102 0.81 -16.96 1.21
N GLU A 103 0.00 -16.26 2.01
CA GLU A 103 -0.42 -16.72 3.33
C GLU A 103 -1.31 -17.97 3.26
N TRP A 104 -2.18 -18.03 2.26
CA TRP A 104 -2.99 -19.20 1.98
C TRP A 104 -2.14 -20.42 1.60
N GLU A 105 -1.10 -20.21 0.78
CA GLU A 105 -0.17 -21.25 0.37
C GLU A 105 0.62 -21.80 1.58
N TYR A 106 1.07 -20.93 2.50
CA TYR A 106 1.67 -21.35 3.77
C TYR A 106 0.69 -22.13 4.65
N TYR A 107 -0.55 -21.65 4.80
CA TYR A 107 -1.58 -22.32 5.60
C TYR A 107 -1.87 -23.75 5.10
N ILE A 108 -1.99 -23.91 3.78
CA ILE A 108 -2.20 -25.24 3.17
C ILE A 108 -0.95 -26.12 3.33
N MET A 109 0.24 -25.56 3.11
CA MET A 109 1.49 -26.30 3.25
C MET A 109 1.67 -26.83 4.69
N ASP A 110 1.30 -26.05 5.70
CA ASP A 110 1.35 -26.51 7.10
C ASP A 110 0.39 -27.68 7.33
N ILE A 111 -0.84 -27.60 6.82
CA ILE A 111 -1.81 -28.71 6.92
C ILE A 111 -1.30 -29.97 6.21
N GLU A 112 -0.81 -29.83 4.97
CA GLU A 112 -0.26 -30.94 4.18
C GLU A 112 0.92 -31.61 4.90
N ASN A 113 1.84 -30.81 5.46
CA ASN A 113 3.01 -31.31 6.19
C ASN A 113 2.67 -31.97 7.53
N GLU A 114 1.76 -31.36 8.31
CA GLU A 114 1.38 -31.89 9.62
C GLU A 114 0.61 -33.21 9.52
N ASN A 115 -0.14 -33.39 8.43
CA ASN A 115 -0.97 -34.56 8.21
C ASN A 115 -0.36 -35.58 7.23
N ASP A 116 0.77 -35.26 6.59
CA ASP A 116 1.43 -36.07 5.55
C ASP A 116 0.46 -36.43 4.40
N VAL A 117 -0.27 -35.43 3.92
CA VAL A 117 -1.26 -35.55 2.84
C VAL A 117 -1.03 -34.51 1.75
N GLU A 118 -1.43 -34.82 0.53
CA GLU A 118 -1.52 -33.85 -0.57
C GLU A 118 -3.00 -33.52 -0.78
N LEU A 119 -3.39 -32.26 -0.60
CA LEU A 119 -4.79 -31.84 -0.70
C LEU A 119 -5.15 -31.60 -2.17
N SER A 120 -6.31 -32.10 -2.59
CA SER A 120 -6.86 -31.82 -3.92
C SER A 120 -7.43 -30.39 -4.00
N ASP A 121 -7.71 -29.92 -5.22
CA ASP A 121 -8.38 -28.62 -5.42
C ASP A 121 -9.75 -28.57 -4.73
N GLU A 122 -10.46 -29.69 -4.66
CA GLU A 122 -11.75 -29.82 -3.97
C GLU A 122 -11.57 -29.65 -2.44
N ASP A 123 -10.59 -30.34 -1.86
CA ASP A 123 -10.29 -30.22 -0.42
C ASP A 123 -9.86 -28.78 -0.07
N LYS A 124 -8.99 -28.18 -0.88
CA LYS A 124 -8.53 -26.79 -0.69
C LYS A 124 -9.68 -25.80 -0.76
N LEU A 125 -10.60 -25.99 -1.71
CA LEU A 125 -11.81 -25.16 -1.84
C LEU A 125 -12.72 -25.27 -0.61
N ASP A 126 -12.96 -26.49 -0.13
CA ASP A 126 -13.80 -26.73 1.03
C ASP A 126 -13.21 -26.14 2.31
N ILE A 127 -11.88 -26.27 2.50
CA ILE A 127 -11.15 -25.63 3.60
C ILE A 127 -11.30 -24.10 3.50
N PHE A 128 -11.08 -23.50 2.32
CA PHE A 128 -11.17 -22.05 2.17
C PHE A 128 -12.56 -21.52 2.51
N LYS A 129 -13.61 -22.19 2.02
CA LYS A 129 -15.00 -21.80 2.33
C LYS A 129 -15.27 -21.83 3.83
N LYS A 130 -14.87 -22.91 4.48
CA LYS A 130 -15.10 -23.14 5.90
C LYS A 130 -14.30 -22.21 6.82
N VAL A 131 -13.09 -21.83 6.42
CA VAL A 131 -12.15 -21.07 7.27
C VAL A 131 -12.21 -19.58 6.99
N TYR A 132 -12.32 -19.14 5.73
CA TYR A 132 -12.17 -17.73 5.36
C TYR A 132 -13.43 -17.10 4.77
N SER A 133 -14.15 -17.84 3.91
CA SER A 133 -15.34 -17.29 3.24
C SER A 133 -16.47 -17.02 4.23
N ASP A 134 -16.73 -17.98 5.13
CA ASP A 134 -17.89 -17.97 6.02
C ASP A 134 -17.57 -17.46 7.44
N VAL A 135 -16.34 -16.99 7.66
CA VAL A 135 -15.86 -16.50 8.96
C VAL A 135 -15.44 -15.03 8.85
N ASP A 136 -16.01 -14.20 9.71
CA ASP A 136 -15.66 -12.78 9.85
C ASP A 136 -14.55 -12.59 10.89
N GLY A 137 -13.77 -11.52 10.74
CA GLY A 137 -12.68 -11.17 11.66
C GLY A 137 -11.29 -11.62 11.23
N HIS A 138 -11.16 -12.28 10.07
CA HIS A 138 -9.88 -12.39 9.40
C HIS A 138 -9.51 -11.04 8.81
N ASP A 139 -8.40 -10.50 9.29
CA ASP A 139 -7.76 -9.32 8.74
C ASP A 139 -6.30 -9.70 8.53
N SER A 140 -5.82 -9.52 7.30
CA SER A 140 -4.43 -9.74 7.00
C SER A 140 -3.73 -8.40 6.93
N ALA A 141 -2.52 -8.32 7.47
CA ALA A 141 -1.63 -7.18 7.22
C ALA A 141 -1.22 -7.08 5.74
N SER A 142 -1.59 -8.08 4.94
CA SER A 142 -1.37 -8.17 3.52
C SER A 142 -2.14 -7.14 2.70
N TYR A 143 -1.48 -6.64 1.67
CA TYR A 143 -2.02 -5.61 0.78
C TYR A 143 -3.09 -6.15 -0.19
N ASP A 144 -4.27 -5.53 -0.22
CA ASP A 144 -5.30 -5.76 -1.24
C ASP A 144 -5.06 -4.83 -2.44
N TYR A 145 -4.61 -5.40 -3.56
CA TYR A 145 -4.31 -4.65 -4.77
C TYR A 145 -5.55 -4.12 -5.51
N ARG A 146 -6.76 -4.48 -5.08
CA ARG A 146 -7.99 -4.08 -5.76
C ARG A 146 -8.46 -2.73 -5.21
N LEU A 147 -8.72 -1.81 -6.11
CA LEU A 147 -9.42 -0.57 -5.79
C LEU A 147 -10.92 -0.89 -5.74
N THR A 148 -11.42 -1.30 -4.57
CA THR A 148 -12.88 -1.38 -4.35
C THR A 148 -13.48 0.01 -4.58
N ARG A 149 -14.66 0.08 -5.20
CA ARG A 149 -15.53 1.24 -4.99
C ARG A 149 -15.91 1.21 -3.51
N TYR A 150 -15.10 1.82 -2.67
CA TYR A 150 -15.48 2.14 -1.31
C TYR A 150 -16.80 2.92 -1.40
N GLU A 151 -17.89 2.35 -0.87
CA GLU A 151 -18.80 3.21 -0.13
C GLU A 151 -17.92 3.82 0.95
N ARG A 152 -17.60 5.10 0.77
CA ARG A 152 -16.80 5.87 1.72
C ARG A 152 -17.29 5.54 3.12
N SER A 153 -16.38 5.06 3.96
CA SER A 153 -16.58 5.20 5.39
C SER A 153 -16.80 6.70 5.66
N PRO A 154 -17.72 7.11 6.55
CA PRO A 154 -17.85 8.52 6.95
C PRO A 154 -16.53 9.12 7.46
N ASN A 155 -15.55 8.28 7.79
CA ASN A 155 -14.21 8.66 8.23
C ASN A 155 -13.16 8.67 7.09
N ASP A 156 -13.50 8.26 5.85
CA ASP A 156 -12.63 8.39 4.67
C ASP A 156 -12.61 9.82 4.11
N ASP A 157 -13.36 10.75 4.71
CA ASP A 157 -13.25 12.17 4.39
C ASP A 157 -11.97 12.82 4.99
N GLU A 158 -11.12 12.09 5.72
CA GLU A 158 -9.78 12.54 6.15
C GLU A 158 -8.60 11.99 5.32
N ILE A 159 -8.83 11.07 4.38
CA ILE A 159 -7.85 10.83 3.30
C ILE A 159 -8.31 11.64 2.10
N THR A 160 -7.76 12.86 2.04
CA THR A 160 -8.01 13.92 1.08
C THR A 160 -8.39 13.43 -0.32
N LYS A 161 -9.68 13.59 -0.67
CA LYS A 161 -10.06 13.87 -2.07
C LYS A 161 -9.17 15.02 -2.57
N PRO A 162 -8.75 15.04 -3.85
CA PRO A 162 -8.13 16.22 -4.43
C PRO A 162 -9.16 17.35 -4.38
N LYS A 163 -9.04 18.18 -3.35
CA LYS A 163 -9.72 19.47 -3.25
C LYS A 163 -9.14 20.28 -4.41
N ASN A 164 -10.04 20.89 -5.19
CA ASN A 164 -9.72 21.65 -6.42
C ASN A 164 -8.30 22.21 -6.43
N MET A 165 -7.54 21.78 -7.43
CA MET A 165 -6.29 22.40 -7.84
C MET A 165 -6.55 23.89 -8.11
N ASP A 166 -6.36 24.73 -7.11
CA ASP A 166 -5.83 26.06 -7.37
C ASP A 166 -4.38 25.83 -7.77
N ALA A 167 -4.21 25.65 -9.08
CA ALA A 167 -2.90 25.52 -9.69
C ALA A 167 -2.02 26.68 -9.24
N ASN A 168 -0.81 26.34 -8.78
CA ASN A 168 0.39 27.20 -8.75
C ASN A 168 0.79 27.89 -7.43
N VAL A 169 0.42 27.40 -6.24
CA VAL A 169 1.04 27.87 -4.98
C VAL A 169 2.34 27.10 -4.72
N GLN A 170 3.47 27.77 -4.91
CA GLN A 170 4.82 27.21 -4.71
C GLN A 170 5.50 27.86 -3.50
N ILE A 171 6.23 27.05 -2.73
CA ILE A 171 7.22 27.53 -1.77
C ILE A 171 8.48 27.87 -2.57
N SER A 172 8.89 29.13 -2.49
CA SER A 172 10.03 29.67 -3.26
C SER A 172 11.16 30.19 -2.38
N ALA A 173 10.98 30.22 -1.05
CA ALA A 173 11.98 30.67 -0.10
C ALA A 173 11.88 29.89 1.22
N LEU A 174 13.04 29.70 1.86
CA LEU A 174 13.18 29.15 3.21
C LEU A 174 13.96 30.13 4.10
N PRO A 175 13.78 30.10 5.43
CA PRO A 175 12.82 29.26 6.16
C PRO A 175 11.37 29.66 5.84
N LEU A 176 10.42 28.73 6.04
CA LEU A 176 9.01 29.05 5.90
C LEU A 176 8.64 30.17 6.88
N VAL A 177 7.78 31.09 6.45
CA VAL A 177 7.32 32.21 7.27
C VAL A 177 5.81 32.36 7.21
N GLY A 178 5.23 33.01 8.23
CA GLY A 178 3.82 33.37 8.24
C GLY A 178 2.88 32.16 8.20
N ALA A 179 1.88 32.22 7.31
CA ALA A 179 0.81 31.24 7.24
C ALA A 179 1.33 29.83 6.87
N ASP A 180 2.27 29.74 5.92
CA ASP A 180 2.82 28.46 5.49
C ASP A 180 3.60 27.76 6.62
N ARG A 181 4.40 28.51 7.39
CA ARG A 181 5.11 27.92 8.55
C ARG A 181 4.12 27.34 9.56
N LYS A 182 3.04 28.06 9.84
CA LYS A 182 2.01 27.62 10.80
C LYS A 182 1.33 26.34 10.33
N GLU A 183 0.94 26.27 9.07
CA GLU A 183 0.25 25.11 8.50
C GLU A 183 1.14 23.87 8.45
N PHE A 184 2.41 24.02 8.07
CA PHE A 184 3.37 22.93 8.05
C PHE A 184 3.63 22.38 9.47
N ILE A 185 3.73 23.25 10.46
CA ILE A 185 3.86 22.85 11.88
C ILE A 185 2.60 22.12 12.37
N GLU A 186 1.42 22.62 12.02
CA GLU A 186 0.15 21.97 12.38
C GLU A 186 0.05 20.56 11.79
N ALA A 187 0.34 20.42 10.49
CA ALA A 187 0.35 19.13 9.81
C ALA A 187 1.37 18.15 10.40
N ALA A 188 2.59 18.63 10.72
CA ALA A 188 3.61 17.81 11.36
C ALA A 188 3.18 17.31 12.75
N ASN A 189 2.57 18.18 13.57
CA ASN A 189 2.07 17.78 14.89
C ASN A 189 0.92 16.78 14.80
N GLU A 190 -0.01 16.98 13.88
CA GLU A 190 -1.13 16.05 13.67
C GLU A 190 -0.62 14.66 13.29
N LYS A 191 0.32 14.60 12.32
CA LYS A 191 0.91 13.33 11.91
C LYS A 191 1.77 12.71 13.02
N PHE A 192 2.46 13.52 13.82
CA PHE A 192 3.23 13.02 14.95
C PHE A 192 2.34 12.32 15.99
N GLU A 193 1.22 12.92 16.38
CA GLU A 193 0.28 12.29 17.33
C GLU A 193 -0.41 11.06 16.72
N ASP A 194 -0.66 11.06 15.41
CA ASP A 194 -1.12 9.88 14.69
C ASP A 194 -0.13 8.71 14.77
N LEU A 195 1.17 8.99 14.65
CA LEU A 195 2.23 8.00 14.82
C LEU A 195 2.33 7.50 16.26
N ILE A 196 2.18 8.37 17.27
CA ILE A 196 2.10 7.94 18.67
C ILE A 196 0.98 6.89 18.85
N ARG A 197 -0.20 7.13 18.27
CA ARG A 197 -1.34 6.19 18.37
C ARG A 197 -1.10 4.89 17.62
N THR A 198 -0.53 4.98 16.42
CA THR A 198 -0.40 3.85 15.49
C THR A 198 0.78 2.95 15.84
N MET A 199 1.94 3.55 16.12
CA MET A 199 3.16 2.82 16.47
C MET A 199 3.16 2.36 17.93
N ASN A 200 2.34 3.01 18.78
CA ASN A 200 2.17 2.70 20.20
C ASN A 200 3.53 2.49 20.94
N PRO A 201 4.39 3.53 20.97
CA PRO A 201 5.71 3.43 21.58
C PRO A 201 5.60 3.11 23.07
N LYS A 202 6.64 2.47 23.63
CA LYS A 202 6.64 2.07 25.06
C LYS A 202 6.66 3.26 26.02
N HIS A 203 7.25 4.37 25.61
CA HIS A 203 7.44 5.59 26.40
C HIS A 203 6.97 6.84 25.65
N PRO A 204 5.66 6.96 25.35
CA PRO A 204 5.12 8.03 24.50
C PRO A 204 5.37 9.44 25.06
N GLU A 205 5.46 9.58 26.38
CA GLU A 205 5.80 10.83 27.06
C GLU A 205 7.23 11.31 26.76
N LEU A 206 8.21 10.40 26.71
CA LEU A 206 9.59 10.73 26.39
C LEU A 206 9.75 11.08 24.90
N VAL A 207 9.03 10.36 24.04
CA VAL A 207 8.98 10.65 22.60
C VAL A 207 8.38 12.04 22.35
N ARG A 208 7.26 12.39 23.03
CA ARG A 208 6.69 13.75 22.98
C ARG A 208 7.64 14.83 23.50
N GLN A 209 8.43 14.53 24.54
CA GLN A 209 9.36 15.50 25.11
C GLN A 209 10.48 15.88 24.14
N LYS A 210 10.89 14.94 23.28
CA LYS A 210 11.95 15.16 22.27
C LYS A 210 11.43 15.77 20.97
N TRP A 211 10.12 15.74 20.75
CA TRP A 211 9.51 16.28 19.53
C TRP A 211 9.64 17.81 19.46
N ASN A 212 10.24 18.29 18.37
CA ASN A 212 10.35 19.71 18.05
C ASN A 212 9.87 19.96 16.61
N PRO A 213 8.60 20.38 16.42
CA PRO A 213 8.03 20.55 15.08
C PRO A 213 8.69 21.69 14.31
N GLU A 214 9.18 22.74 14.98
CA GLU A 214 9.84 23.86 14.30
C GLU A 214 11.17 23.42 13.68
N GLN A 215 12.00 22.76 14.49
CA GLN A 215 13.28 22.22 14.03
C GLN A 215 13.07 21.18 12.92
N TYR A 216 12.06 20.32 13.06
CA TYR A 216 11.74 19.33 12.04
C TYR A 216 11.41 19.97 10.68
N ILE A 217 10.57 21.01 10.67
CA ILE A 217 10.22 21.72 9.42
C ILE A 217 11.45 22.37 8.77
N ASP A 218 12.36 22.92 9.58
CA ASP A 218 13.59 23.55 9.09
C ASP A 218 14.61 22.52 8.54
N GLU A 219 14.55 21.26 8.99
CA GLU A 219 15.44 20.18 8.54
C GLU A 219 14.90 19.40 7.34
N VAL A 220 13.57 19.23 7.25
CA VAL A 220 12.92 18.43 6.21
C VAL A 220 12.86 19.17 4.86
N LEU A 221 12.64 20.49 4.87
CA LEU A 221 12.65 21.30 3.67
C LEU A 221 14.02 21.96 3.47
N LYS A 222 14.65 21.68 2.33
CA LYS A 222 15.98 22.19 2.01
C LYS A 222 15.97 23.13 0.82
N ALA A 223 16.93 24.04 0.78
CA ALA A 223 17.00 25.08 -0.25
C ALA A 223 17.17 24.53 -1.67
N ASP A 224 17.74 23.33 -1.83
CA ASP A 224 17.90 22.61 -3.10
C ASP A 224 16.58 22.00 -3.61
N MET A 225 15.53 21.95 -2.79
CA MET A 225 14.19 21.50 -3.17
C MET A 225 13.37 22.63 -3.81
N LEU A 226 13.81 23.89 -3.75
CA LEU A 226 13.03 25.05 -4.19
C LEU A 226 13.21 25.37 -5.70
N PRO A 227 12.17 25.89 -6.39
CA PRO A 227 10.79 26.04 -5.91
C PRO A 227 10.05 24.70 -5.89
N ILE A 228 9.30 24.45 -4.83
CA ILE A 228 8.52 23.21 -4.63
C ILE A 228 7.04 23.55 -4.55
N GLU A 229 6.19 22.68 -5.09
CA GLU A 229 4.74 22.84 -4.88
C GLU A 229 4.40 22.67 -3.40
N ARG A 230 3.56 23.57 -2.89
CA ARG A 230 3.23 23.64 -1.47
C ARG A 230 2.61 22.35 -0.93
N GLU A 231 1.66 21.78 -1.65
CA GLU A 231 0.99 20.53 -1.27
C GLU A 231 1.96 19.34 -1.31
N TYR A 232 2.87 19.33 -2.28
CA TYR A 232 3.91 18.31 -2.35
C TYR A 232 4.91 18.46 -1.19
N ALA A 233 5.29 19.69 -0.83
CA ALA A 233 6.11 19.94 0.35
C ALA A 233 5.40 19.49 1.65
N LEU A 234 4.08 19.67 1.78
CA LEU A 234 3.29 19.15 2.90
C LEU A 234 3.27 17.61 2.95
N SER A 235 3.19 16.94 1.80
CA SER A 235 3.23 15.47 1.77
C SER A 235 4.59 14.92 2.20
N LEU A 236 5.68 15.59 1.84
CA LEU A 236 7.04 15.24 2.30
C LEU A 236 7.20 15.36 3.82
N VAL A 237 6.62 16.42 4.42
CA VAL A 237 6.58 16.59 5.89
C VAL A 237 5.94 15.38 6.57
N SER A 238 4.88 14.81 6.00
CA SER A 238 4.24 13.63 6.58
C SER A 238 5.04 12.35 6.34
N ALA A 239 5.59 12.18 5.13
CA ALA A 239 6.32 10.98 4.73
C ALA A 239 7.62 10.80 5.53
N PHE A 240 8.41 11.85 5.67
CA PHE A 240 9.70 11.77 6.37
C PHE A 240 9.56 11.69 7.90
N LEU A 241 8.41 12.08 8.45
CA LEU A 241 8.20 12.11 9.90
C LEU A 241 8.22 10.70 10.51
N VAL A 242 7.83 9.69 9.74
CA VAL A 242 7.86 8.29 10.19
C VAL A 242 9.27 7.86 10.58
N HIS A 243 10.27 8.25 9.80
CA HIS A 243 11.66 7.91 10.08
C HIS A 243 12.18 8.61 11.33
N LEU A 244 11.94 9.93 11.44
CA LEU A 244 12.32 10.68 12.64
C LEU A 244 11.63 10.12 13.89
N PHE A 245 10.35 9.72 13.77
CA PHE A 245 9.62 9.13 14.89
C PHE A 245 10.27 7.84 15.40
N ILE A 246 10.71 6.96 14.50
CA ILE A 246 11.41 5.72 14.86
C ILE A 246 12.72 6.02 15.60
N ASP A 247 13.47 7.02 15.15
CA ASP A 247 14.69 7.46 15.82
C ASP A 247 14.39 8.00 17.23
N LEU A 248 13.37 8.85 17.36
CA LEU A 248 12.93 9.39 18.66
C LEU A 248 12.46 8.29 19.63
N ASP A 249 11.72 7.29 19.15
CA ASP A 249 11.26 6.15 19.96
C ASP A 249 12.44 5.26 20.41
N THR A 250 13.42 5.06 19.52
CA THR A 250 14.65 4.34 19.83
C THR A 250 15.47 5.07 20.90
N GLU A 251 15.64 6.39 20.76
CA GLU A 251 16.32 7.22 21.74
C GLU A 251 15.60 7.25 23.09
N ALA A 252 14.28 7.44 23.08
CA ALA A 252 13.45 7.42 24.29
C ALA A 252 13.56 6.07 25.02
N SER A 253 13.56 4.97 24.27
CA SER A 253 13.74 3.63 24.82
C SER A 253 15.13 3.46 25.46
N ASN A 254 16.19 3.94 24.82
CA ASN A 254 17.54 3.89 25.38
C ASN A 254 17.69 4.74 26.65
N GLU A 255 17.06 5.92 26.67
CA GLU A 255 17.08 6.80 27.85
C GLU A 255 16.32 6.20 29.04
N ALA A 256 15.18 5.54 28.78
CA ALA A 256 14.43 4.82 29.81
C ALA A 256 15.21 3.64 30.42
N VAL A 257 16.11 3.01 29.64
CA VAL A 257 17.02 1.95 30.15
C VAL A 257 18.10 2.52 31.08
N HIS A 258 18.54 3.76 30.87
CA HIS A 258 19.57 4.41 31.70
C HIS A 258 19.02 5.12 32.96
N LEU A 259 17.69 5.25 33.07
CA LEU A 259 17.00 5.82 34.23
C LEU A 259 16.57 4.77 35.27
N ASN A 260 16.73 3.47 34.97
CA ASN A 260 16.53 2.34 35.88
C ASN A 260 17.86 1.77 36.39
#